data_AF-K2EK36-F1
#
_entry.id   AF-K2EK36-F1
#
_cell.length_a   1.000
_cell.length_b   1.000
_cell.length_c   1.000
_cell.angle_alpha   90.00
_cell.angle_beta   90.00
_cell.angle_gamma   90.00
#
_symmetry.space_group_name_H-M   'P 1'
#
loop_
_entity.id
_entity.type
_entity.pdbx_description
1 polymer ?
#
loop_
_entity_poly.entity_id
_entity_poly.type
_entity_poly.pdbx_seq_one_letter_code
_entity_poly.pdbx_strand_id
1 'polypeptide(L)'
;MKKLFFIIKALVANIYYLFPSKDLKIIGVTGTDGKTTTSNIIYHILQNSDIKTGLVSTVNAKIGKNEYNTGFHVTNPGPFQLQSLLKKMVKNKLKYAVLEVTSHGLDQNRNFGINFDIGVLTNITHEHLDYHKTFENYVRAKAKLFQNSKICIINRNYFNFFKKYIKKTQKVILYDRYTLKGDLLKSVIQRFSEEYNVLNATAAVLVAIESGVNQKEILNGLKSFPGVEGRMQEIKNKLGIKIIVDFAHTPNALQSLLIALKNKKSKNSKIITVFGCAGERDVKKRPMMAKISTQLADASIFTAEDPRHEDVNKIIEQMKKGIKNRKAKVYEIPDRLEAIKHAINIAKIGDTVAICGKGHEKSMNFNGVEYPWSDKKAVESALAKSYKISAIILTAGKGSRMGGKIPKVLLTIGREPILNKIINKVKEIGIEDVVVVTGSGSTQVRNAIKKSEYEVKIVRQGYKTGTGGATMSGLKKVSKESDIVLVVYGDDSALYKKNTLKRFIKWYYSQNRPISAIVIEVKGVSPLGGLEVDLDGDIIGVLNPDELVFRGDKTTIVLCGLLCFNKHWLLKKIKLIPKNSKNGEYSLPYLLNVACREGVAAKPFILKNNSEWNSVNNPTDLKMARRKGRTKWKE
;
A
#
# COMPACT_ATOMS: atom_id res chain seq x y z
N MET A 1 -40.08 6.62 14.55
CA MET A 1 -39.70 5.21 14.28
C MET A 1 -38.17 4.96 14.25
N LYS A 2 -37.34 5.59 13.39
CA LYS A 2 -35.88 5.29 13.31
C LYS A 2 -35.09 5.48 14.63
N LYS A 3 -35.34 6.55 15.40
CA LYS A 3 -34.65 6.79 16.69
C LYS A 3 -34.99 5.75 17.76
N LEU A 4 -36.26 5.32 17.82
CA LEU A 4 -36.74 4.30 18.75
C LEU A 4 -36.09 2.95 18.44
N PHE A 5 -36.00 2.57 17.16
CA PHE A 5 -35.29 1.37 16.72
C PHE A 5 -33.84 1.32 17.22
N PHE A 6 -33.09 2.42 17.08
CA PHE A 6 -31.71 2.46 17.54
C PHE A 6 -31.56 2.34 19.06
N ILE A 7 -32.47 2.96 19.83
CA ILE A 7 -32.48 2.85 21.29
C ILE A 7 -32.80 1.43 21.73
N ILE A 8 -33.83 0.79 21.15
CA ILE A 8 -34.18 -0.61 21.43
C ILE A 8 -32.99 -1.50 21.10
N LYS A 9 -32.37 -1.32 19.93
CA LYS A 9 -31.19 -2.10 19.53
C LYS A 9 -30.03 -1.95 20.53
N ALA A 10 -29.79 -0.74 21.02
CA ALA A 10 -28.76 -0.51 22.03
C ALA A 10 -29.14 -1.09 23.39
N LEU A 11 -30.40 -0.99 23.81
CA LEU A 11 -30.90 -1.57 25.06
C LEU A 11 -30.73 -3.11 25.05
N VAL A 12 -31.17 -3.77 23.98
CA VAL A 12 -31.00 -5.23 23.81
C VAL A 12 -29.52 -5.60 23.84
N ALA A 13 -28.64 -4.84 23.17
CA ALA A 13 -27.20 -5.10 23.21
C ALA A 13 -26.62 -4.98 24.63
N ASN A 14 -27.03 -3.98 25.40
CA ASN A 14 -26.56 -3.84 26.79
C ASN A 14 -27.02 -5.01 27.67
N ILE A 15 -28.29 -5.42 27.57
CA ILE A 15 -28.84 -6.57 28.32
C ILE A 15 -28.11 -7.86 27.91
N TYR A 16 -27.98 -8.11 26.61
CA TYR A 16 -27.35 -9.32 26.07
C TYR A 16 -25.90 -9.50 26.57
N TYR A 17 -25.14 -8.41 26.71
CA TYR A 17 -23.75 -8.45 27.20
C TYR A 17 -23.61 -8.18 28.71
N LEU A 18 -24.72 -8.00 29.43
CA LEU A 18 -24.79 -7.74 30.87
C LEU A 18 -24.07 -6.44 31.30
N PHE A 19 -24.28 -5.35 30.56
CA PHE A 19 -23.78 -4.00 30.88
C PHE A 19 -22.27 -3.92 31.20
N PRO A 20 -21.38 -4.41 30.30
CA PRO A 20 -19.94 -4.53 30.57
C PRO A 20 -19.24 -3.19 30.87
N SER A 21 -19.82 -2.06 30.48
CA SER A 21 -19.26 -0.74 30.81
C SER A 21 -19.30 -0.41 32.30
N LYS A 22 -20.08 -1.12 33.13
CA LYS A 22 -20.11 -0.90 34.59
C LYS A 22 -18.84 -1.36 35.28
N ASP A 23 -18.12 -2.31 34.67
CA ASP A 23 -16.88 -2.90 35.21
C ASP A 23 -15.62 -2.24 34.66
N LEU A 24 -15.75 -1.15 33.89
CA LEU A 24 -14.66 -0.44 33.23
C LEU A 24 -14.76 1.04 33.51
N LYS A 25 -13.62 1.71 33.65
CA LYS A 25 -13.56 3.18 33.56
C LYS A 25 -13.60 3.60 32.09
N ILE A 26 -14.63 4.33 31.68
CA ILE A 26 -14.85 4.67 30.27
C ILE A 26 -14.40 6.10 29.99
N ILE A 27 -13.50 6.25 29.02
CA ILE A 27 -13.04 7.53 28.49
C ILE A 27 -13.59 7.70 27.09
N GLY A 28 -14.44 8.71 26.87
CA GLY A 28 -14.99 9.01 25.55
C GLY A 28 -14.34 10.25 24.95
N VAL A 29 -13.87 10.15 23.69
CA VAL A 29 -13.26 11.27 22.97
C VAL A 29 -14.14 11.65 21.78
N THR A 30 -14.62 12.89 21.73
CA THR A 30 -15.38 13.43 20.60
C THR A 30 -14.78 14.74 20.08
N GLY A 31 -15.21 15.10 18.87
CA GLY A 31 -14.81 16.33 18.17
C GLY A 31 -14.93 16.18 16.66
N THR A 32 -14.72 17.26 15.91
CA THR A 32 -14.62 17.20 14.43
C THR A 32 -13.32 16.49 14.07
N ASP A 33 -12.18 17.05 14.45
CA ASP A 33 -10.84 16.51 14.16
C ASP A 33 -10.11 16.06 15.44
N GLY A 34 -9.07 15.23 15.30
CA GLY A 34 -8.16 14.90 16.42
C GLY A 34 -8.62 13.80 17.39
N LYS A 35 -9.83 13.24 17.20
CA LYS A 35 -10.36 12.15 18.05
C LYS A 35 -9.42 10.95 18.13
N THR A 36 -9.05 10.40 16.97
CA THR A 36 -8.17 9.22 16.87
C THR A 36 -6.79 9.48 17.47
N THR A 37 -6.20 10.65 17.21
CA THR A 37 -4.90 11.01 17.78
C THR A 37 -4.97 11.09 19.30
N THR A 38 -5.96 11.81 19.83
CA THR A 38 -6.17 11.98 21.27
C THR A 38 -6.43 10.64 21.95
N SER A 39 -7.30 9.79 21.40
CA SER A 39 -7.60 8.47 21.98
C SER A 39 -6.39 7.54 21.98
N ASN A 40 -5.55 7.58 20.94
CA ASN A 40 -4.32 6.80 20.89
C ASN A 40 -3.25 7.31 21.86
N ILE A 41 -3.11 8.63 22.06
CA ILE A 41 -2.19 9.18 23.07
C ILE A 41 -2.65 8.77 24.47
N ILE A 42 -3.96 8.89 24.78
CA ILE A 42 -4.52 8.45 26.07
C ILE A 42 -4.23 6.97 26.30
N TYR A 43 -4.60 6.12 25.33
CA TYR A 43 -4.38 4.68 25.42
C TYR A 43 -2.89 4.34 25.66
N HIS A 44 -1.99 4.99 24.93
CA HIS A 44 -0.56 4.75 25.03
C HIS A 44 0.01 5.19 26.37
N ILE A 45 -0.37 6.37 26.88
CA ILE A 45 0.07 6.83 28.21
C ILE A 45 -0.41 5.87 29.29
N LEU A 46 -1.70 5.52 29.30
CA LEU A 46 -2.26 4.61 30.32
C LEU A 46 -1.59 3.24 30.27
N GLN A 47 -1.38 2.67 29.07
CA GLN A 47 -0.69 1.39 28.91
C GLN A 47 0.77 1.43 29.38
N ASN A 48 1.50 2.53 29.14
CA ASN A 48 2.88 2.70 29.62
C ASN A 48 2.97 2.98 31.13
N SER A 49 1.83 3.22 31.78
CA SER A 49 1.71 3.45 33.22
C SER A 49 1.15 2.22 33.94
N ASP A 50 1.28 1.04 33.32
CA ASP A 50 0.75 -0.25 33.80
C ASP A 50 -0.77 -0.29 34.08
N ILE A 51 -1.52 0.67 33.53
CA ILE A 51 -2.98 0.68 33.56
C ILE A 51 -3.49 -0.15 32.39
N LYS A 52 -3.99 -1.35 32.68
CA LYS A 52 -4.61 -2.24 31.70
C LYS A 52 -5.79 -1.55 31.01
N THR A 53 -5.58 -1.15 29.76
CA THR A 53 -6.48 -0.29 28.99
C THR A 53 -6.80 -0.92 27.65
N GLY A 54 -8.04 -0.81 27.21
CA GLY A 54 -8.47 -1.13 25.85
C GLY A 54 -8.74 0.14 25.04
N LEU A 55 -8.62 0.05 23.71
CA LEU A 55 -8.94 1.13 22.77
C LEU A 55 -9.98 0.65 21.76
N VAL A 56 -10.97 1.48 21.45
CA VAL A 56 -11.82 1.34 20.27
C VAL A 56 -11.72 2.64 19.49
N SER A 57 -11.10 2.59 18.30
CA SER A 57 -10.87 3.76 17.46
C SER A 57 -11.22 3.48 16.00
N THR A 58 -11.18 4.52 15.16
CA THR A 58 -11.36 4.38 13.70
C THR A 58 -10.32 3.45 13.07
N VAL A 59 -9.10 3.38 13.61
CA VAL A 59 -8.01 2.57 13.03
C VAL A 59 -8.17 1.09 13.35
N ASN A 60 -8.37 0.78 14.63
CA ASN A 60 -8.56 -0.57 15.15
C ASN A 60 -9.13 -0.53 16.58
N ALA A 61 -9.53 -1.71 17.06
CA ALA A 61 -9.75 -1.96 18.48
C ALA A 61 -8.55 -2.75 19.05
N LYS A 62 -7.99 -2.30 20.18
CA LYS A 62 -6.88 -2.94 20.88
C LYS A 62 -7.36 -3.46 22.23
N ILE A 63 -7.26 -4.76 22.45
CA ILE A 63 -7.70 -5.40 23.69
C ILE A 63 -6.62 -6.40 24.12
N GLY A 64 -5.89 -6.07 25.18
CA GLY A 64 -4.72 -6.85 25.60
C GLY A 64 -3.63 -6.82 24.52
N LYS A 65 -3.12 -8.00 24.14
CA LYS A 65 -2.11 -8.15 23.06
C LYS A 65 -2.73 -8.22 21.65
N ASN A 66 -4.05 -8.24 21.54
CA ASN A 66 -4.76 -8.49 20.29
C ASN A 66 -5.28 -7.20 19.66
N GLU A 67 -5.14 -7.08 18.34
CA GLU A 67 -5.79 -6.07 17.53
C GLU A 67 -6.97 -6.67 16.76
N TYR A 68 -8.11 -5.98 16.78
CA TYR A 68 -9.33 -6.37 16.09
C TYR A 68 -9.72 -5.28 15.08
N ASN A 69 -10.11 -5.71 13.88
CA ASN A 69 -10.63 -4.79 12.87
C ASN A 69 -12.06 -4.35 13.25
N THR A 70 -12.30 -3.04 13.26
CA THR A 70 -13.61 -2.44 13.55
C THR A 70 -14.52 -2.37 12.33
N GLY A 71 -14.01 -2.68 11.13
CA GLY A 71 -14.69 -2.63 9.84
C GLY A 71 -14.20 -1.49 8.96
N PHE A 72 -14.38 -1.60 7.64
CA PHE A 72 -14.02 -0.53 6.70
C PHE A 72 -14.88 0.71 6.95
N HIS A 73 -14.25 1.88 7.01
CA HIS A 73 -14.92 3.18 7.17
C HIS A 73 -15.82 3.32 8.42
N VAL A 74 -15.64 2.46 9.43
CA VAL A 74 -16.40 2.51 10.69
C VAL A 74 -15.60 3.25 11.77
N THR A 75 -15.98 4.50 12.01
CA THR A 75 -15.38 5.36 13.06
C THR A 75 -15.93 5.09 14.47
N ASN A 76 -17.12 4.50 14.59
CA ASN A 76 -17.72 4.08 15.87
C ASN A 76 -18.60 2.82 15.66
N PRO A 77 -18.28 1.66 16.27
CA PRO A 77 -19.03 0.42 16.12
C PRO A 77 -20.54 0.54 16.40
N GLY A 78 -21.33 -0.37 15.82
CA GLY A 78 -22.74 -0.52 16.19
C GLY A 78 -22.90 -1.01 17.64
N PRO A 79 -24.09 -0.86 18.27
CA PRO A 79 -24.27 -1.18 19.68
C PRO A 79 -23.81 -2.59 20.08
N PHE A 80 -24.18 -3.62 19.32
CA PHE A 80 -23.78 -5.01 19.60
C PHE A 80 -22.27 -5.22 19.52
N GLN A 81 -21.62 -4.67 18.50
CA GLN A 81 -20.18 -4.79 18.34
C GLN A 81 -19.45 -4.04 19.45
N LEU A 82 -19.91 -2.84 19.80
CA LEU A 82 -19.33 -2.04 20.89
C LEU A 82 -19.44 -2.78 22.23
N GLN A 83 -20.63 -3.27 22.58
CA GLN A 83 -20.86 -4.01 23.83
C GLN A 83 -20.08 -5.33 23.86
N SER A 84 -19.97 -6.04 22.72
CA SER A 84 -19.11 -7.22 22.60
C SER A 84 -17.63 -6.92 22.87
N LEU A 85 -17.10 -5.83 22.29
CA LEU A 85 -15.73 -5.40 22.52
C LEU A 85 -15.50 -5.03 24.00
N LEU A 86 -16.40 -4.29 24.63
CA LEU A 86 -16.33 -3.98 26.06
C LEU A 86 -16.37 -5.24 26.92
N LYS A 87 -17.25 -6.20 26.60
CA LYS A 87 -17.30 -7.49 27.31
C LYS A 87 -15.97 -8.26 27.18
N LYS A 88 -15.33 -8.22 26.01
CA LYS A 88 -13.99 -8.79 25.81
C LYS A 88 -12.95 -8.06 26.66
N MET A 89 -13.03 -6.73 26.81
CA MET A 89 -12.13 -5.97 27.70
C MET A 89 -12.29 -6.40 29.16
N VAL A 90 -13.54 -6.53 29.65
CA VAL A 90 -13.83 -7.05 31.00
C VAL A 90 -13.27 -8.47 31.17
N LYS A 91 -13.51 -9.37 30.21
CA LYS A 91 -12.98 -10.75 30.24
C LYS A 91 -11.44 -10.79 30.30
N ASN A 92 -10.78 -9.83 29.67
CA ASN A 92 -9.32 -9.69 29.71
C ASN A 92 -8.81 -8.91 30.95
N LYS A 93 -9.69 -8.64 31.92
CA LYS A 93 -9.37 -7.92 33.17
C LYS A 93 -8.74 -6.55 32.90
N LEU A 94 -9.17 -5.87 31.85
CA LEU A 94 -8.81 -4.46 31.62
C LEU A 94 -9.58 -3.58 32.60
N LYS A 95 -8.98 -2.46 32.99
CA LYS A 95 -9.55 -1.49 33.94
C LYS A 95 -10.17 -0.28 33.23
N TYR A 96 -9.61 0.11 32.07
CA TYR A 96 -10.05 1.28 31.32
C TYR A 96 -10.43 0.91 29.88
N ALA A 97 -11.39 1.65 29.31
CA ALA A 97 -11.70 1.62 27.89
C ALA A 97 -11.71 3.04 27.32
N VAL A 98 -10.83 3.29 26.34
CA VAL A 98 -10.80 4.53 25.58
C VAL A 98 -11.61 4.35 24.31
N LEU A 99 -12.66 5.15 24.15
CA LEU A 99 -13.60 5.06 23.04
C LEU A 99 -13.52 6.34 22.20
N GLU A 100 -13.27 6.19 20.90
CA GLU A 100 -13.54 7.25 19.92
C GLU A 100 -15.05 7.33 19.68
N VAL A 101 -15.64 8.50 19.96
CA VAL A 101 -17.09 8.70 19.93
C VAL A 101 -17.47 9.74 18.89
N THR A 102 -18.09 9.30 17.80
CA THR A 102 -18.55 10.18 16.72
C THR A 102 -19.92 10.82 16.99
N SER A 103 -20.19 11.95 16.33
CA SER A 103 -21.51 12.61 16.41
C SER A 103 -22.64 11.71 15.90
N HIS A 104 -22.38 10.95 14.83
CA HIS A 104 -23.32 9.95 14.31
C HIS A 104 -23.63 8.87 15.34
N GLY A 105 -22.60 8.35 16.03
CA GLY A 105 -22.80 7.33 17.05
C GLY A 105 -23.60 7.82 18.24
N LEU A 106 -23.35 9.06 18.69
CA LEU A 106 -24.14 9.69 19.76
C LEU A 106 -25.58 9.98 19.32
N ASP A 107 -25.79 10.50 18.11
CA ASP A 107 -27.13 10.79 17.61
C ASP A 107 -27.97 9.52 17.44
N GLN A 108 -27.35 8.46 16.90
CA GLN A 108 -27.94 7.13 16.74
C GLN A 108 -27.92 6.28 18.02
N ASN A 109 -27.57 6.86 19.18
CA ASN A 109 -27.59 6.17 20.47
C ASN A 109 -26.77 4.87 20.50
N ARG A 110 -25.69 4.77 19.70
CA ARG A 110 -24.82 3.57 19.67
C ARG A 110 -24.13 3.31 21.01
N ASN A 111 -23.90 4.37 21.76
CA ASN A 111 -23.27 4.38 23.07
C ASN A 111 -24.29 4.42 24.23
N PHE A 112 -25.58 4.21 23.96
CA PHE A 112 -26.59 4.17 25.02
C PHE A 112 -26.26 3.06 26.03
N GLY A 113 -26.51 3.31 27.32
CA GLY A 113 -26.17 2.41 28.43
C GLY A 113 -24.71 2.47 28.89
N ILE A 114 -23.86 3.24 28.22
CA ILE A 114 -22.47 3.48 28.62
C ILE A 114 -22.40 4.79 29.42
N ASN A 115 -21.98 4.70 30.68
CA ASN A 115 -21.64 5.86 31.49
C ASN A 115 -20.17 6.20 31.28
N PHE A 116 -19.87 7.46 30.98
CA PHE A 116 -18.50 7.92 30.79
C PHE A 116 -17.95 8.46 32.11
N ASP A 117 -16.76 8.01 32.49
CA ASP A 117 -16.05 8.61 33.62
C ASP A 117 -15.41 9.93 33.18
N ILE A 118 -14.84 9.95 31.97
CA ILE A 118 -14.21 11.14 31.39
C ILE A 118 -14.71 11.33 29.95
N GLY A 119 -15.29 12.51 29.66
CA GLY A 119 -15.65 12.96 28.33
C GLY A 119 -14.70 14.04 27.84
N VAL A 120 -14.16 13.90 26.63
CA VAL A 120 -13.18 14.82 26.04
C VAL A 120 -13.74 15.47 24.77
N LEU A 121 -13.66 16.80 24.66
CA LEU A 121 -13.89 17.55 23.42
C LEU A 121 -12.57 18.06 22.84
N THR A 122 -12.19 17.59 21.65
CA THR A 122 -11.02 18.11 20.93
C THR A 122 -11.28 19.46 20.28
N ASN A 123 -12.30 19.53 19.42
CA ASN A 123 -12.76 20.72 18.71
C ASN A 123 -14.16 20.52 18.10
N ILE A 124 -14.78 21.60 17.64
CA ILE A 124 -16.00 21.56 16.82
C ILE A 124 -15.96 22.59 15.70
N THR A 125 -16.07 22.12 14.46
CA THR A 125 -16.07 22.93 13.23
C THR A 125 -17.09 22.38 12.23
N HIS A 126 -17.30 23.06 11.10
CA HIS A 126 -18.32 22.72 10.12
C HIS A 126 -18.05 21.36 9.43
N GLU A 127 -18.82 20.33 9.78
CA GLU A 127 -18.70 18.98 9.24
C GLU A 127 -20.03 18.21 9.42
N HIS A 128 -20.29 17.24 8.54
CA HIS A 128 -21.44 16.33 8.63
C HIS A 128 -22.83 16.99 8.56
N LEU A 129 -22.95 18.14 7.92
CA LEU A 129 -24.25 18.83 7.78
C LEU A 129 -25.19 18.15 6.78
N ASP A 130 -24.67 17.30 5.88
CA ASP A 130 -25.45 16.35 5.09
C ASP A 130 -26.34 15.47 5.98
N TYR A 131 -25.83 15.07 7.15
CA TYR A 131 -26.54 14.29 8.16
C TYR A 131 -27.27 15.17 9.19
N HIS A 132 -26.55 16.04 9.91
CA HIS A 132 -27.08 16.80 11.07
C HIS A 132 -27.97 17.97 10.68
N LYS A 133 -27.94 18.39 9.40
CA LYS A 133 -28.68 19.53 8.81
C LYS A 133 -28.22 20.90 9.30
N THR A 134 -28.05 21.09 10.61
CA THR A 134 -27.62 22.36 11.21
C THR A 134 -26.40 22.17 12.12
N PHE A 135 -25.62 23.24 12.29
CA PHE A 135 -24.48 23.24 13.22
C PHE A 135 -24.93 23.04 14.67
N GLU A 136 -26.09 23.59 15.06
CA GLU A 136 -26.62 23.40 16.40
C GLU A 136 -27.00 21.93 16.67
N ASN A 137 -27.59 21.24 15.69
CA ASN A 137 -27.88 19.80 15.80
C ASN A 137 -26.59 18.99 15.96
N TYR A 138 -25.52 19.37 15.24
CA TYR A 138 -24.21 18.73 15.35
C TYR A 138 -23.59 18.92 16.75
N VAL A 139 -23.65 20.14 17.30
CA VAL A 139 -23.26 20.45 18.69
C VAL A 139 -24.06 19.60 19.67
N ARG A 140 -25.40 19.60 19.54
CA ARG A 140 -26.32 18.86 20.41
C ARG A 140 -26.03 17.36 20.39
N ALA A 141 -25.71 16.80 19.23
CA ALA A 141 -25.35 15.40 19.10
C ALA A 141 -24.07 15.06 19.90
N LYS A 142 -23.01 15.88 19.78
CA LYS A 142 -21.78 15.68 20.58
C LYS A 142 -22.00 15.92 22.07
N ALA A 143 -22.90 16.84 22.42
CA ALA A 143 -23.18 17.19 23.81
C ALA A 143 -23.70 16.01 24.65
N LYS A 144 -24.32 15.01 24.00
CA LYS A 144 -24.74 13.76 24.64
C LYS A 144 -23.60 13.01 25.35
N LEU A 145 -22.35 13.18 24.92
CA LEU A 145 -21.19 12.63 25.63
C LEU A 145 -21.06 13.26 27.03
N PHE A 146 -21.08 14.59 27.10
CA PHE A 146 -20.89 15.33 28.35
C PHE A 146 -22.07 15.16 29.30
N GLN A 147 -23.30 15.05 28.78
CA GLN A 147 -24.49 14.77 29.61
C GLN A 147 -24.37 13.48 30.45
N ASN A 148 -23.56 12.53 29.97
CA ASN A 148 -23.32 11.21 30.56
C ASN A 148 -21.88 11.03 31.08
N SER A 149 -21.12 12.12 31.22
CA SER A 149 -19.74 12.10 31.74
C SER A 149 -19.65 12.55 33.20
N LYS A 150 -18.72 12.04 34.01
CA LYS A 150 -18.46 12.60 35.36
C LYS A 150 -17.51 13.80 35.29
N ILE A 151 -16.45 13.66 34.49
CA ILE A 151 -15.43 14.69 34.23
C ILE A 151 -15.52 15.10 32.76
N CYS A 152 -15.52 16.41 32.51
CA CYS A 152 -15.60 17.01 31.17
C CYS A 152 -14.31 17.77 30.88
N ILE A 153 -13.45 17.24 30.01
CA ILE A 153 -12.22 17.90 29.55
C ILE A 153 -12.51 18.54 28.19
N ILE A 154 -12.57 19.87 28.13
CA ILE A 154 -13.10 20.60 26.98
C ILE A 154 -12.10 21.65 26.51
N ASN A 155 -11.82 21.66 25.21
CA ASN A 155 -11.03 22.73 24.61
C ASN A 155 -11.75 24.07 24.81
N ARG A 156 -11.07 25.01 25.46
CA ARG A 156 -11.59 26.31 25.92
C ARG A 156 -12.27 27.09 24.80
N ASN A 157 -11.71 27.03 23.58
CA ASN A 157 -12.23 27.74 22.41
C ASN A 157 -13.66 27.33 22.03
N TYR A 158 -14.11 26.16 22.47
CA TYR A 158 -15.41 25.60 22.09
C TYR A 158 -16.36 25.44 23.28
N PHE A 159 -15.92 25.79 24.49
CA PHE A 159 -16.69 25.57 25.71
C PHE A 159 -18.07 26.23 25.68
N ASN A 160 -18.17 27.44 25.11
CA ASN A 160 -19.43 28.18 25.02
C ASN A 160 -20.55 27.42 24.30
N PHE A 161 -20.23 26.58 23.31
CA PHE A 161 -21.22 25.75 22.61
C PHE A 161 -21.79 24.63 23.50
N PHE A 162 -21.03 24.18 24.50
CA PHE A 162 -21.35 23.02 25.33
C PHE A 162 -21.81 23.36 26.74
N LYS A 163 -21.55 24.58 27.23
CA LYS A 163 -21.85 25.05 28.60
C LYS A 163 -23.27 24.70 29.04
N LYS A 164 -24.28 24.89 28.18
CA LYS A 164 -25.70 24.61 28.49
C LYS A 164 -26.06 23.13 28.65
N TYR A 165 -25.17 22.21 28.24
CA TYR A 165 -25.41 20.76 28.30
C TYR A 165 -24.65 20.06 29.43
N ILE A 166 -23.84 20.81 30.18
CA ILE A 166 -23.02 20.32 31.28
C ILE A 166 -23.75 20.61 32.59
N LYS A 167 -23.91 19.59 33.42
CA LYS A 167 -24.56 19.67 34.74
C LYS A 167 -23.60 20.33 35.73
N LYS A 168 -24.13 21.14 36.65
CA LYS A 168 -23.33 21.82 37.70
C LYS A 168 -22.55 20.86 38.60
N THR A 169 -23.00 19.61 38.72
CA THR A 169 -22.35 18.57 39.53
C THR A 169 -21.13 17.92 38.87
N GLN A 170 -20.86 18.21 37.60
CA GLN A 170 -19.75 17.62 36.85
C GLN A 170 -18.47 18.43 37.05
N LYS A 171 -17.33 17.73 37.15
CA LYS A 171 -16.01 18.39 37.14
C LYS A 171 -15.69 18.84 35.71
N VAL A 172 -15.41 20.12 35.51
CA VAL A 172 -15.07 20.68 34.19
C VAL A 172 -13.61 21.15 34.18
N ILE A 173 -12.83 20.68 33.21
CA ILE A 173 -11.45 21.08 32.98
C ILE A 173 -11.37 21.70 31.59
N LEU A 174 -11.08 23.00 31.55
CA LEU A 174 -10.90 23.73 30.29
C LEU A 174 -9.44 23.75 29.91
N TYR A 175 -9.14 23.41 28.66
CA TYR A 175 -7.76 23.37 28.19
C TYR A 175 -7.54 24.16 26.90
N ASP A 176 -6.32 24.62 26.75
CA ASP A 176 -5.74 25.30 25.60
C ASP A 176 -4.24 24.98 25.54
N ARG A 177 -3.51 25.66 24.66
CA ARG A 177 -2.06 25.46 24.49
C ARG A 177 -1.21 25.86 25.70
N TYR A 178 -1.75 26.63 26.65
CA TYR A 178 -1.04 27.16 27.81
C TYR A 178 -1.42 26.45 29.12
N THR A 179 -2.26 25.42 29.03
CA THR A 179 -2.80 24.72 30.21
C THR A 179 -1.75 23.86 30.90
N LEU A 180 -0.89 23.18 30.15
CA LEU A 180 0.25 22.47 30.72
C LEU A 180 1.38 23.44 31.04
N LYS A 181 2.13 23.13 32.09
CA LYS A 181 3.30 23.90 32.54
C LYS A 181 4.51 22.97 32.73
N GLY A 182 5.69 23.56 32.91
CA GLY A 182 6.92 22.84 33.24
C GLY A 182 7.27 21.75 32.23
N ASP A 183 7.70 20.60 32.74
CA ASP A 183 8.21 19.51 31.91
C ASP A 183 7.14 18.85 31.02
N LEU A 184 5.88 18.84 31.47
CA LEU A 184 4.77 18.33 30.65
C LEU A 184 4.61 19.16 29.37
N LEU A 185 4.62 20.49 29.49
CA LEU A 185 4.53 21.39 28.33
C LEU A 185 5.73 21.20 27.40
N LYS A 186 6.94 21.17 27.95
CA LYS A 186 8.17 20.96 27.18
C LYS A 186 8.13 19.64 26.41
N SER A 187 7.72 18.55 27.06
CA SER A 187 7.62 17.23 26.44
C SER A 187 6.58 17.19 25.31
N VAL A 188 5.41 17.80 25.51
CA VAL A 188 4.38 17.89 24.47
C VAL A 188 4.88 18.66 23.25
N ILE A 189 5.48 19.83 23.42
CA ILE A 189 5.98 20.67 22.30
C ILE A 189 7.16 20.00 21.60
N GLN A 190 8.03 19.31 22.34
CA GLN A 190 9.14 18.55 21.75
C GLN A 190 8.63 17.37 20.92
N ARG A 191 7.60 16.68 21.38
CA ARG A 191 7.04 15.50 20.68
C ARG A 191 6.19 15.89 19.49
N PHE A 192 5.42 16.97 19.61
CA PHE A 192 4.44 17.42 18.62
C PHE A 192 4.70 18.85 18.25
N SER A 193 5.02 19.05 16.98
CA SER A 193 5.27 20.38 16.45
C SER A 193 4.05 21.10 15.91
N GLU A 194 2.98 20.36 15.65
CA GLU A 194 1.77 20.93 15.11
C GLU A 194 0.86 21.38 16.25
N GLU A 195 0.37 22.62 16.18
CA GLU A 195 -0.48 23.21 17.22
C GLU A 195 -1.69 22.33 17.55
N TYR A 196 -2.33 21.74 16.55
CA TYR A 196 -3.47 20.85 16.76
C TYR A 196 -3.09 19.54 17.48
N ASN A 197 -1.87 19.02 17.27
CA ASN A 197 -1.39 17.85 17.99
C ASN A 197 -0.91 18.19 19.40
N VAL A 198 -0.39 19.41 19.63
CA VAL A 198 -0.16 19.94 20.98
C VAL A 198 -1.47 19.95 21.77
N LEU A 199 -2.57 20.45 21.18
CA LEU A 199 -3.89 20.42 21.83
C LEU A 199 -4.42 19.01 22.08
N ASN A 200 -4.26 18.08 21.13
CA ASN A 200 -4.63 16.67 21.30
C ASN A 200 -3.84 16.03 22.46
N ALA A 201 -2.53 16.28 22.52
CA ALA A 201 -1.66 15.76 23.57
C ALA A 201 -1.98 16.39 24.94
N THR A 202 -2.25 17.70 25.00
CA THR A 202 -2.71 18.36 26.22
C THR A 202 -3.98 17.73 26.77
N ALA A 203 -4.99 17.47 25.93
CA ALA A 203 -6.20 16.78 26.34
C ALA A 203 -5.89 15.38 26.91
N ALA A 204 -5.01 14.63 26.24
CA ALA A 204 -4.62 13.29 26.66
C ALA A 204 -3.85 13.26 28.00
N VAL A 205 -2.95 14.24 28.20
CA VAL A 205 -2.23 14.42 29.47
C VAL A 205 -3.19 14.71 30.61
N LEU A 206 -4.19 15.58 30.40
CA LEU A 206 -5.20 15.86 31.42
C LEU A 206 -6.04 14.62 31.76
N VAL A 207 -6.39 13.79 30.77
CA VAL A 207 -7.04 12.51 31.02
C VAL A 207 -6.16 11.58 31.86
N ALA A 208 -4.85 11.52 31.59
CA ALA A 208 -3.92 10.70 32.36
C ALA A 208 -3.80 11.18 33.82
N ILE A 209 -3.71 12.49 34.04
CA ILE A 209 -3.72 13.10 35.39
C ILE A 209 -5.00 12.74 36.13
N GLU A 210 -6.17 12.92 35.50
CA GLU A 210 -7.47 12.57 36.11
C GLU A 210 -7.66 11.04 36.28
N SER A 211 -6.85 10.24 35.60
CA SER A 211 -6.80 8.79 35.76
C SER A 211 -5.84 8.35 36.86
N GLY A 212 -5.14 9.28 37.52
CA GLY A 212 -4.19 9.02 38.61
C GLY A 212 -2.78 8.65 38.16
N VAL A 213 -2.43 8.90 36.89
CA VAL A 213 -1.07 8.64 36.38
C VAL A 213 -0.12 9.73 36.87
N ASN A 214 1.06 9.33 37.37
CA ASN A 214 2.05 10.29 37.84
C ASN A 214 2.80 10.98 36.69
N GLN A 215 3.40 12.15 36.95
CA GLN A 215 4.06 12.94 35.91
C GLN A 215 5.17 12.18 35.18
N LYS A 216 5.96 11.36 35.88
CA LYS A 216 7.08 10.61 35.29
C LYS A 216 6.59 9.62 34.24
N GLU A 217 5.52 8.89 34.54
CA GLU A 217 4.88 7.96 33.61
C GLU A 217 4.28 8.66 32.39
N ILE A 218 3.63 9.80 32.59
CA ILE A 218 3.09 10.62 31.48
C ILE A 218 4.21 11.04 30.53
N LEU A 219 5.34 11.55 31.06
CA LEU A 219 6.49 11.96 30.26
C LEU A 219 7.06 10.80 29.45
N ASN A 220 7.18 9.61 30.06
CA ASN A 220 7.62 8.39 29.39
C ASN A 220 6.64 7.95 28.29
N GLY A 221 5.34 8.00 28.57
CA GLY A 221 4.29 7.71 27.59
C GLY A 221 4.34 8.64 26.39
N LEU A 222 4.47 9.95 26.60
CA LEU A 222 4.60 10.94 25.51
C LEU A 222 5.85 10.70 24.66
N LYS A 223 7.00 10.46 25.30
CA LYS A 223 8.29 10.23 24.61
C LYS A 223 8.26 8.96 23.76
N SER A 224 7.65 7.88 24.26
CA SER A 224 7.60 6.57 23.58
C SER A 224 6.46 6.43 22.57
N PHE A 225 5.55 7.41 22.48
CA PHE A 225 4.41 7.33 21.58
C PHE A 225 4.85 7.21 20.12
N PRO A 226 4.52 6.11 19.40
CA PRO A 226 5.02 5.88 18.04
C PRO A 226 4.36 6.77 16.98
N GLY A 227 3.32 7.52 17.34
CA GLY A 227 2.44 8.19 16.40
C GLY A 227 1.25 7.31 16.00
N VAL A 228 0.41 7.82 15.10
CA VAL A 228 -0.76 7.10 14.60
C VAL A 228 -0.64 6.94 13.09
N GLU A 229 -0.90 5.73 12.58
CA GLU A 229 -0.94 5.48 11.15
C GLU A 229 -1.91 6.46 10.45
N GLY A 230 -1.46 7.06 9.35
CA GLY A 230 -2.24 8.02 8.58
C GLY A 230 -2.57 9.34 9.30
N ARG A 231 -1.87 9.71 10.37
CA ARG A 231 -2.01 11.01 11.06
C ARG A 231 -0.63 11.66 11.21
N MET A 232 -0.36 12.68 10.40
CA MET A 232 0.95 13.34 10.28
C MET A 232 2.08 12.31 10.13
N GLN A 233 1.81 11.22 9.40
CA GLN A 233 2.70 10.08 9.30
C GLN A 233 3.79 10.37 8.26
N GLU A 234 5.04 10.52 8.72
CA GLU A 234 6.17 10.67 7.82
C GLU A 234 6.61 9.33 7.24
N ILE A 235 6.71 9.24 5.91
CA ILE A 235 7.27 8.09 5.19
C ILE A 235 8.75 8.39 4.85
N LYS A 236 9.65 7.67 5.52
CA LYS A 236 11.10 7.79 5.31
C LYS A 236 11.47 7.35 3.89
N ASN A 237 12.39 8.08 3.28
CA ASN A 237 12.84 7.84 1.91
C ASN A 237 14.29 8.32 1.71
N LYS A 238 14.89 7.99 0.57
CA LYS A 238 16.27 8.36 0.21
C LYS A 238 16.36 9.56 -0.75
N LEU A 239 15.22 10.20 -1.08
CA LEU A 239 15.16 11.30 -2.05
C LEU A 239 15.43 12.67 -1.42
N GLY A 240 15.58 12.74 -0.09
CA GLY A 240 15.76 14.00 0.63
C GLY A 240 14.50 14.87 0.67
N ILE A 241 13.33 14.32 0.35
CA ILE A 241 12.02 14.99 0.43
C ILE A 241 11.26 14.51 1.66
N LYS A 242 10.39 15.36 2.22
CA LYS A 242 9.51 14.97 3.32
C LYS A 242 8.17 14.48 2.76
N ILE A 243 7.80 13.23 3.01
CA ILE A 243 6.51 12.68 2.56
C ILE A 243 5.62 12.45 3.77
N ILE A 244 4.46 13.10 3.80
CA ILE A 244 3.48 13.00 4.88
C ILE A 244 2.20 12.35 4.34
N VAL A 245 1.75 11.30 5.00
CA VAL A 245 0.43 10.69 4.80
C VAL A 245 -0.48 11.11 5.96
N ASP A 246 -1.62 11.74 5.64
CA ASP A 246 -2.56 12.28 6.62
C ASP A 246 -4.03 12.05 6.23
N PHE A 247 -4.91 11.97 7.23
CA PHE A 247 -6.36 11.78 7.05
C PHE A 247 -7.14 13.09 6.90
N ALA A 248 -6.48 14.23 6.70
CA ALA A 248 -7.11 15.53 6.52
C ALA A 248 -8.07 15.52 5.31
N HIS A 249 -9.34 15.25 5.58
CA HIS A 249 -10.44 15.12 4.61
C HIS A 249 -11.52 16.20 4.82
N THR A 250 -11.27 17.15 5.72
CA THR A 250 -12.11 18.32 5.99
C THR A 250 -11.34 19.61 5.66
N PRO A 251 -12.03 20.73 5.37
CA PRO A 251 -11.37 22.02 5.16
C PRO A 251 -10.47 22.42 6.34
N ASN A 252 -10.97 22.27 7.57
CA ASN A 252 -10.26 22.63 8.79
C ASN A 252 -9.00 21.79 9.02
N ALA A 253 -9.09 20.46 8.84
CA ALA A 253 -7.96 19.56 9.00
C ALA A 253 -6.88 19.86 7.95
N LEU A 254 -7.27 20.05 6.68
CA LEU A 254 -6.35 20.37 5.60
C LEU A 254 -5.65 21.71 5.86
N GLN A 255 -6.39 22.73 6.28
CA GLN A 255 -5.82 24.04 6.62
C GLN A 255 -4.82 23.92 7.76
N SER A 256 -5.20 23.24 8.85
CA SER A 256 -4.34 23.06 10.02
C SER A 256 -3.05 22.31 9.69
N LEU A 257 -3.16 21.25 8.87
CA LEU A 257 -2.02 20.50 8.36
C LEU A 257 -1.08 21.38 7.54
N LEU A 258 -1.61 22.10 6.53
CA LEU A 258 -0.80 22.91 5.63
C LEU A 258 -0.15 24.11 6.32
N ILE A 259 -0.83 24.76 7.28
CA ILE A 259 -0.23 25.80 8.12
C ILE A 259 0.92 25.22 8.93
N ALA A 260 0.72 24.05 9.56
CA ALA A 260 1.77 23.42 10.34
C ALA A 260 2.98 23.03 9.47
N LEU A 261 2.76 22.52 8.25
CA LEU A 261 3.83 22.24 7.31
C LEU A 261 4.54 23.52 6.85
N LYS A 262 3.78 24.58 6.56
CA LYS A 262 4.32 25.87 6.11
C LYS A 262 5.18 26.55 7.18
N ASN A 263 4.80 26.48 8.45
CA ASN A 263 5.57 27.06 9.55
C ASN A 263 6.90 26.35 9.80
N LYS A 264 7.05 25.09 9.34
CA LYS A 264 8.27 24.29 9.50
C LYS A 264 9.12 24.22 8.23
N LYS A 265 8.65 24.80 7.12
CA LYS A 265 9.31 24.67 5.83
C LYS A 265 10.51 25.62 5.76
N SER A 266 11.62 25.16 5.18
CA SER A 266 12.76 26.02 4.85
C SER A 266 12.37 27.06 3.79
N LYS A 267 13.00 28.24 3.79
CA LYS A 267 12.64 29.40 2.93
C LYS A 267 12.43 29.05 1.44
N ASN A 268 13.21 28.11 0.91
CA ASN A 268 13.18 27.70 -0.50
C ASN A 268 12.42 26.38 -0.78
N SER A 269 11.92 25.72 0.26
CA SER A 269 11.19 24.45 0.11
C SER A 269 9.73 24.67 -0.27
N LYS A 270 9.21 23.76 -1.09
CA LYS A 270 7.84 23.77 -1.58
C LYS A 270 6.97 22.76 -0.86
N ILE A 271 5.67 23.04 -0.81
CA ILE A 271 4.64 22.12 -0.36
C ILE A 271 3.82 21.68 -1.57
N ILE A 272 3.77 20.38 -1.82
CA ILE A 272 2.97 19.74 -2.87
C ILE A 272 1.89 18.92 -2.17
N THR A 273 0.63 19.17 -2.48
CA THR A 273 -0.50 18.45 -1.87
C THR A 273 -1.15 17.50 -2.84
N VAL A 274 -1.55 16.32 -2.38
CA VAL A 274 -2.30 15.32 -3.15
C VAL A 274 -3.53 14.93 -2.37
N PHE A 275 -4.73 15.21 -2.89
CA PHE A 275 -5.96 14.85 -2.21
C PHE A 275 -7.17 14.81 -3.15
N GLY A 276 -8.21 14.12 -2.70
CA GLY A 276 -9.51 14.07 -3.35
C GLY A 276 -10.62 14.53 -2.42
N CYS A 277 -11.86 14.33 -2.86
CA CYS A 277 -13.03 14.44 -2.02
C CYS A 277 -13.94 13.23 -2.25
N ALA A 278 -14.44 12.64 -1.18
CA ALA A 278 -15.43 11.58 -1.25
C ALA A 278 -16.72 11.98 -2.02
N GLY A 279 -17.22 11.06 -2.85
CA GLY A 279 -18.55 11.11 -3.46
C GLY A 279 -19.67 10.83 -2.44
N GLU A 280 -20.89 11.26 -2.71
CA GLU A 280 -22.10 11.12 -1.87
C GLU A 280 -21.91 11.64 -0.44
N ARG A 281 -21.07 12.67 -0.30
CA ARG A 281 -20.78 13.37 0.96
C ARG A 281 -20.98 14.86 0.78
N ASP A 282 -20.74 15.63 1.83
CA ASP A 282 -20.86 17.08 1.82
C ASP A 282 -20.08 17.72 0.64
N VAL A 283 -20.83 18.12 -0.40
CA VAL A 283 -20.29 18.73 -1.62
C VAL A 283 -19.75 20.15 -1.36
N LYS A 284 -20.23 20.84 -0.30
CA LYS A 284 -19.81 22.21 0.00
C LYS A 284 -18.34 22.28 0.39
N LYS A 285 -17.79 21.20 0.94
CA LYS A 285 -16.37 21.12 1.32
C LYS A 285 -15.42 21.10 0.13
N ARG A 286 -15.86 20.58 -1.02
CA ARG A 286 -15.03 20.37 -2.23
C ARG A 286 -14.32 21.66 -2.68
N PRO A 287 -15.03 22.77 -2.97
CA PRO A 287 -14.38 24.03 -3.33
C PRO A 287 -13.58 24.64 -2.17
N MET A 288 -14.03 24.49 -0.92
CA MET A 288 -13.30 25.04 0.24
C MET A 288 -11.92 24.41 0.41
N MET A 289 -11.82 23.08 0.28
CA MET A 289 -10.53 22.36 0.40
C MET A 289 -9.57 22.74 -0.74
N ALA A 290 -10.07 22.84 -1.98
CA ALA A 290 -9.25 23.31 -3.11
C ALA A 290 -8.74 24.74 -2.93
N LYS A 291 -9.59 25.64 -2.43
CA LYS A 291 -9.19 27.02 -2.09
C LYS A 291 -8.07 27.02 -1.06
N ILE A 292 -8.24 26.29 0.04
CA ILE A 292 -7.25 26.22 1.13
C ILE A 292 -5.92 25.69 0.61
N SER A 293 -5.95 24.59 -0.13
CA SER A 293 -4.74 23.98 -0.68
C SER A 293 -4.00 24.93 -1.63
N THR A 294 -4.71 25.56 -2.56
CA THR A 294 -4.10 26.47 -3.54
C THR A 294 -3.60 27.79 -2.95
N GLN A 295 -4.04 28.15 -1.74
CA GLN A 295 -3.54 29.32 -0.99
C GLN A 295 -2.33 29.01 -0.11
N LEU A 296 -2.21 27.77 0.38
CA LEU A 296 -1.19 27.40 1.37
C LEU A 296 -0.05 26.55 0.81
N ALA A 297 -0.30 25.80 -0.27
CA ALA A 297 0.67 24.97 -0.96
C ALA A 297 1.24 25.68 -2.21
N ASP A 298 2.38 25.18 -2.69
CA ASP A 298 3.03 25.64 -3.92
C ASP A 298 2.52 24.85 -5.15
N ALA A 299 2.05 23.62 -4.94
CA ALA A 299 1.33 22.83 -5.93
C ALA A 299 0.19 22.01 -5.28
N SER A 300 -0.89 21.78 -6.02
CA SER A 300 -2.04 20.98 -5.59
C SER A 300 -2.47 20.01 -6.69
N ILE A 301 -2.54 18.72 -6.36
CA ILE A 301 -2.95 17.64 -7.25
C ILE A 301 -4.28 17.09 -6.76
N PHE A 302 -5.31 17.22 -7.59
CA PHE A 302 -6.64 16.69 -7.31
C PHE A 302 -6.81 15.31 -7.94
N THR A 303 -7.34 14.37 -7.17
CA THR A 303 -7.38 12.95 -7.52
C THR A 303 -8.57 12.23 -6.86
N ALA A 304 -8.72 10.93 -7.08
CA ALA A 304 -9.72 10.10 -6.41
C ALA A 304 -9.46 9.97 -4.89
N GLU A 305 -10.55 9.83 -4.12
CA GLU A 305 -10.55 9.42 -2.71
C GLU A 305 -11.49 8.21 -2.57
N ASP A 306 -12.78 8.44 -2.29
CA ASP A 306 -13.85 7.45 -2.37
C ASP A 306 -14.96 7.99 -3.29
N PRO A 307 -14.80 7.89 -4.63
CA PRO A 307 -15.76 8.45 -5.58
C PRO A 307 -17.18 7.89 -5.43
N ARG A 308 -17.33 6.66 -4.90
CA ARG A 308 -18.62 5.95 -4.84
C ARG A 308 -19.25 5.93 -6.24
N HIS A 309 -20.51 6.32 -6.39
CA HIS A 309 -21.17 6.35 -7.70
C HIS A 309 -20.98 7.68 -8.45
N GLU A 310 -20.21 8.62 -7.89
CA GLU A 310 -19.88 9.87 -8.58
C GLU A 310 -18.64 9.72 -9.47
N ASP A 311 -18.65 10.44 -10.60
CA ASP A 311 -17.48 10.53 -11.49
C ASP A 311 -16.37 11.38 -10.87
N VAL A 312 -15.13 10.87 -10.93
CA VAL A 312 -13.95 11.51 -10.32
C VAL A 312 -13.68 12.87 -10.96
N ASN A 313 -13.82 12.99 -12.28
CA ASN A 313 -13.55 14.25 -12.98
C ASN A 313 -14.58 15.31 -12.57
N LYS A 314 -15.86 14.94 -12.44
CA LYS A 314 -16.90 15.85 -11.92
C LYS A 314 -16.61 16.33 -10.50
N ILE A 315 -16.10 15.45 -9.62
CA ILE A 315 -15.67 15.86 -8.27
C ILE A 315 -14.53 16.87 -8.36
N ILE A 316 -13.52 16.61 -9.20
CA ILE A 316 -12.37 17.51 -9.42
C ILE A 316 -12.84 18.87 -9.98
N GLU A 317 -13.77 18.88 -10.93
CA GLU A 317 -14.38 20.11 -11.46
C GLU A 317 -15.06 20.93 -10.36
N GLN A 318 -15.81 20.28 -9.45
CA GLN A 318 -16.43 20.96 -8.32
C GLN A 318 -15.42 21.50 -7.31
N MET A 319 -14.33 20.78 -7.07
CA MET A 319 -13.21 21.27 -6.26
C MET A 319 -12.63 22.55 -6.88
N LYS A 320 -12.39 22.56 -8.20
CA LYS A 320 -11.81 23.70 -8.91
C LYS A 320 -12.61 24.99 -8.80
N LYS A 321 -13.93 24.92 -8.59
CA LYS A 321 -14.78 26.12 -8.37
C LYS A 321 -14.34 26.97 -7.18
N GLY A 322 -13.59 26.43 -6.23
CA GLY A 322 -13.06 27.18 -5.09
C GLY A 322 -11.77 27.96 -5.34
N ILE A 323 -11.09 27.69 -6.47
CA ILE A 323 -9.78 28.26 -6.76
C ILE A 323 -9.95 29.72 -7.19
N LYS A 324 -9.43 30.64 -6.38
CA LYS A 324 -9.42 32.08 -6.67
C LYS A 324 -7.96 32.57 -6.61
N ASN A 325 -7.48 33.19 -7.70
CA ASN A 325 -6.11 33.65 -7.91
C ASN A 325 -5.05 32.53 -7.84
N ARG A 326 -4.43 32.19 -8.98
CA ARG A 326 -3.50 31.05 -9.11
C ARG A 326 -2.11 31.36 -8.52
N LYS A 327 -1.94 31.16 -7.21
CA LYS A 327 -0.60 31.14 -6.58
C LYS A 327 0.08 29.77 -6.69
N ALA A 328 -0.68 28.68 -6.55
CA ALA A 328 -0.19 27.31 -6.68
C ALA A 328 -0.32 26.78 -8.11
N LYS A 329 0.57 25.87 -8.52
CA LYS A 329 0.36 25.02 -9.70
C LYS A 329 -0.74 23.98 -9.40
N VAL A 330 -1.65 23.76 -10.33
CA VAL A 330 -2.76 22.82 -10.16
C VAL A 330 -2.65 21.68 -11.18
N TYR A 331 -2.80 20.45 -10.71
CA TYR A 331 -2.79 19.24 -11.53
C TYR A 331 -4.07 18.43 -11.30
N GLU A 332 -4.57 17.83 -12.37
CA GLU A 332 -5.79 17.01 -12.37
C GLU A 332 -5.39 15.61 -12.81
N ILE A 333 -5.26 14.71 -11.83
CA ILE A 333 -4.78 13.34 -12.07
C ILE A 333 -5.77 12.41 -11.36
N PRO A 334 -6.84 11.96 -12.06
CA PRO A 334 -7.91 11.17 -11.45
C PRO A 334 -7.44 9.89 -10.76
N ASP A 335 -6.43 9.21 -11.33
CA ASP A 335 -5.81 8.04 -10.70
C ASP A 335 -4.93 8.45 -9.51
N ARG A 336 -5.24 7.91 -8.32
CA ARG A 336 -4.57 8.28 -7.07
C ARG A 336 -3.11 7.83 -7.00
N LEU A 337 -2.76 6.69 -7.60
CA LEU A 337 -1.38 6.21 -7.61
C LEU A 337 -0.53 7.08 -8.53
N GLU A 338 -1.04 7.41 -9.72
CA GLU A 338 -0.36 8.29 -10.65
C GLU A 338 -0.25 9.73 -10.10
N ALA A 339 -1.25 10.21 -9.35
CA ALA A 339 -1.17 11.49 -8.65
C ALA A 339 -0.04 11.51 -7.60
N ILE A 340 0.08 10.45 -6.79
CA ILE A 340 1.15 10.31 -5.79
C ILE A 340 2.52 10.20 -6.48
N LYS A 341 2.65 9.40 -7.54
CA LYS A 341 3.89 9.31 -8.34
C LYS A 341 4.28 10.66 -8.92
N HIS A 342 3.34 11.39 -9.50
CA HIS A 342 3.58 12.71 -10.07
C HIS A 342 4.08 13.67 -8.99
N ALA A 343 3.44 13.70 -7.81
CA ALA A 343 3.87 14.55 -6.70
C ALA A 343 5.30 14.28 -6.25
N ILE A 344 5.68 13.00 -6.12
CA ILE A 344 7.03 12.59 -5.75
C ILE A 344 8.04 12.97 -6.85
N ASN A 345 7.67 12.81 -8.12
CA ASN A 345 8.55 13.11 -9.25
C ASN A 345 8.85 14.61 -9.42
N ILE A 346 7.89 15.50 -9.13
CA ILE A 346 8.09 16.95 -9.24
C ILE A 346 8.74 17.57 -7.99
N ALA A 347 8.80 16.83 -6.88
CA ALA A 347 9.40 17.28 -5.63
C ALA A 347 10.92 17.32 -5.73
N LYS A 348 11.53 18.35 -5.17
CA LYS A 348 12.99 18.50 -5.05
C LYS A 348 13.44 18.29 -3.60
N ILE A 349 14.73 18.03 -3.40
CA ILE A 349 15.34 17.90 -2.07
C ILE A 349 14.89 19.07 -1.17
N GLY A 350 14.40 18.75 0.03
CA GLY A 350 13.86 19.70 0.99
C GLY A 350 12.36 19.99 0.85
N ASP A 351 11.73 19.65 -0.27
CA ASP A 351 10.29 19.82 -0.46
C ASP A 351 9.47 18.87 0.41
N THR A 352 8.21 19.21 0.64
CA THR A 352 7.23 18.38 1.34
C THR A 352 6.12 17.95 0.40
N VAL A 353 5.86 16.64 0.33
CA VAL A 353 4.69 16.04 -0.35
C VAL A 353 3.68 15.60 0.73
N ALA A 354 2.51 16.23 0.76
CA ALA A 354 1.44 15.94 1.71
C ALA A 354 0.27 15.22 1.01
N ILE A 355 0.08 13.95 1.32
CA ILE A 355 -0.94 13.06 0.75
C ILE A 355 -2.08 12.96 1.76
N CYS A 356 -3.23 13.53 1.42
CA CYS A 356 -4.33 13.76 2.35
C CYS A 356 -5.60 13.02 1.93
N GLY A 357 -6.50 12.80 2.89
CA GLY A 357 -7.83 12.25 2.68
C GLY A 357 -7.97 10.84 3.23
N LYS A 358 -7.23 9.87 2.68
CA LYS A 358 -7.37 8.44 3.03
C LYS A 358 -6.60 8.04 4.29
N GLY A 359 -5.42 8.61 4.53
CA GLY A 359 -4.63 8.33 5.74
C GLY A 359 -4.41 6.83 5.99
N HIS A 360 -5.11 6.28 6.99
CA HIS A 360 -5.02 4.88 7.43
C HIS A 360 -6.03 3.95 6.73
N GLU A 361 -6.92 4.49 5.89
CA GLU A 361 -7.94 3.68 5.22
C GLU A 361 -7.32 2.67 4.26
N LYS A 362 -7.98 1.50 4.19
CA LYS A 362 -7.47 0.29 3.54
C LYS A 362 -8.17 -0.06 2.21
N SER A 363 -9.05 0.81 1.75
CA SER A 363 -9.81 0.63 0.50
C SER A 363 -10.12 1.97 -0.15
N MET A 364 -10.50 1.95 -1.43
CA MET A 364 -11.18 3.05 -2.12
C MET A 364 -12.47 2.54 -2.74
N ASN A 365 -13.57 3.28 -2.54
CA ASN A 365 -14.88 2.88 -3.07
C ASN A 365 -15.13 3.43 -4.49
N PHE A 366 -15.34 2.55 -5.46
CA PHE A 366 -15.77 2.89 -6.82
C PHE A 366 -17.04 2.12 -7.19
N ASN A 367 -18.10 2.84 -7.55
CA ASN A 367 -19.41 2.28 -7.92
C ASN A 367 -19.95 1.26 -6.90
N GLY A 368 -19.80 1.56 -5.61
CA GLY A 368 -20.26 0.70 -4.51
C GLY A 368 -19.32 -0.45 -4.17
N VAL A 369 -18.23 -0.65 -4.91
CA VAL A 369 -17.25 -1.72 -4.68
C VAL A 369 -16.01 -1.16 -3.96
N GLU A 370 -15.62 -1.82 -2.86
CA GLU A 370 -14.40 -1.49 -2.11
C GLU A 370 -13.17 -2.18 -2.73
N TYR A 371 -12.27 -1.39 -3.32
CA TYR A 371 -11.00 -1.88 -3.86
C TYR A 371 -9.88 -1.72 -2.83
N PRO A 372 -9.03 -2.74 -2.59
CA PRO A 372 -7.90 -2.62 -1.66
C PRO A 372 -6.99 -1.43 -2.00
N TRP A 373 -6.73 -0.57 -1.02
CA TRP A 373 -5.91 0.63 -1.18
C TRP A 373 -5.11 0.95 0.07
N SER A 374 -3.99 1.67 -0.06
CA SER A 374 -3.29 2.28 1.07
C SER A 374 -2.37 3.37 0.54
N ASP A 375 -2.54 4.61 1.02
CA ASP A 375 -1.66 5.73 0.64
C ASP A 375 -0.20 5.44 1.00
N LYS A 376 0.04 4.83 2.17
CA LYS A 376 1.39 4.38 2.57
C LYS A 376 1.99 3.42 1.55
N LYS A 377 1.26 2.37 1.16
CA LYS A 377 1.76 1.39 0.17
C LYS A 377 1.91 2.01 -1.22
N ALA A 378 1.05 2.96 -1.59
CA ALA A 378 1.16 3.70 -2.85
C ALA A 378 2.43 4.56 -2.87
N VAL A 379 2.76 5.24 -1.77
CA VAL A 379 4.03 5.96 -1.60
C VAL A 379 5.21 5.00 -1.68
N GLU A 380 5.19 3.89 -0.94
CA GLU A 380 6.26 2.88 -0.98
C GLU A 380 6.45 2.35 -2.41
N SER A 381 5.35 2.13 -3.15
CA SER A 381 5.39 1.72 -4.55
C SER A 381 5.89 2.82 -5.49
N ALA A 382 5.64 4.08 -5.20
CA ALA A 382 6.13 5.22 -5.99
C ALA A 382 7.61 5.54 -5.70
N LEU A 383 8.07 5.26 -4.48
CA LEU A 383 9.47 5.36 -4.07
C LEU A 383 10.32 4.16 -4.50
N ALA A 384 9.69 3.01 -4.72
CA ALA A 384 10.36 1.86 -5.29
C ALA A 384 10.96 2.28 -6.64
N LYS A 385 12.29 2.14 -6.78
CA LYS A 385 13.01 2.52 -8.00
C LYS A 385 12.24 2.00 -9.22
N SER A 386 11.95 2.89 -10.18
CA SER A 386 11.65 2.46 -11.54
C SER A 386 12.97 1.93 -12.11
N TYR A 387 13.21 0.64 -11.94
CA TYR A 387 14.40 0.01 -12.48
C TYR A 387 14.28 -0.01 -13.99
N LYS A 388 15.33 0.43 -14.68
CA LYS A 388 15.38 0.30 -16.13
C LYS A 388 15.63 -1.16 -16.48
N ILE A 389 14.73 -1.75 -17.24
CA ILE A 389 14.79 -3.16 -17.64
C ILE A 389 15.26 -3.24 -19.09
N SER A 390 16.18 -4.15 -19.36
CA SER A 390 16.46 -4.64 -20.70
C SER A 390 16.01 -6.08 -20.85
N ALA A 391 15.62 -6.48 -22.06
CA ALA A 391 15.37 -7.87 -22.38
C ALA A 391 16.47 -8.43 -23.29
N ILE A 392 16.89 -9.67 -23.02
CA ILE A 392 17.71 -10.47 -23.93
C ILE A 392 16.85 -11.66 -24.39
N ILE A 393 16.55 -11.72 -25.68
CA ILE A 393 15.80 -12.82 -26.30
C ILE A 393 16.78 -13.79 -26.95
N LEU A 394 16.81 -15.03 -26.47
CA LEU A 394 17.69 -16.08 -26.98
C LEU A 394 17.00 -16.84 -28.12
N THR A 395 17.60 -16.86 -29.31
CA THR A 395 16.99 -17.47 -30.51
C THR A 395 17.79 -18.62 -31.13
N ALA A 396 18.89 -19.04 -30.48
CA ALA A 396 19.90 -19.91 -31.07
C ALA A 396 19.57 -21.43 -31.08
N GLY A 397 18.34 -21.83 -30.75
CA GLY A 397 17.91 -23.22 -30.81
C GLY A 397 17.81 -23.74 -32.25
N LYS A 398 18.61 -24.76 -32.62
CA LYS A 398 18.39 -25.51 -33.87
C LYS A 398 17.15 -26.37 -33.70
N GLY A 399 16.20 -26.31 -34.64
CA GLY A 399 15.04 -27.19 -34.69
C GLY A 399 15.39 -28.61 -35.15
N SER A 400 16.46 -29.20 -34.63
CA SER A 400 16.95 -30.53 -35.06
C SER A 400 15.89 -31.61 -34.86
N ARG A 401 15.14 -31.57 -33.75
CA ARG A 401 13.98 -32.43 -33.48
C ARG A 401 12.70 -32.03 -34.25
N MET A 402 12.78 -31.01 -35.12
CA MET A 402 11.67 -30.38 -35.86
C MET A 402 11.92 -30.34 -37.39
N GLY A 403 12.85 -31.15 -37.91
CA GLY A 403 13.15 -31.22 -39.35
C GLY A 403 14.14 -30.19 -39.89
N GLY A 404 14.84 -29.43 -39.03
CA GLY A 404 16.13 -28.80 -39.31
C GLY A 404 16.20 -27.59 -40.28
N LYS A 405 15.17 -27.30 -41.09
CA LYS A 405 15.27 -26.28 -42.16
C LYS A 405 15.08 -24.82 -41.70
N ILE A 406 14.36 -24.58 -40.60
CA ILE A 406 13.99 -23.24 -40.13
C ILE A 406 14.21 -23.14 -38.60
N PRO A 407 14.77 -22.02 -38.07
CA PRO A 407 14.88 -21.79 -36.63
C PRO A 407 13.53 -21.87 -35.91
N LYS A 408 13.48 -22.53 -34.73
CA LYS A 408 12.23 -22.75 -33.97
C LYS A 408 11.44 -21.46 -33.71
N VAL A 409 12.14 -20.37 -33.42
CA VAL A 409 11.52 -19.07 -33.13
C VAL A 409 10.79 -18.44 -34.32
N LEU A 410 11.03 -18.95 -35.54
CA LEU A 410 10.34 -18.52 -36.76
C LEU A 410 9.13 -19.38 -37.09
N LEU A 411 8.89 -20.46 -36.33
CA LEU A 411 7.64 -21.20 -36.43
C LEU A 411 6.48 -20.30 -35.98
N THR A 412 5.31 -20.52 -36.60
CA THR A 412 4.15 -19.68 -36.37
C THR A 412 3.18 -20.28 -35.35
N ILE A 413 2.69 -19.43 -34.45
CA ILE A 413 1.53 -19.70 -33.59
C ILE A 413 0.42 -18.75 -34.01
N GLY A 414 -0.58 -19.26 -34.73
CA GLY A 414 -1.52 -18.41 -35.47
C GLY A 414 -0.89 -17.93 -36.78
N ARG A 415 -1.01 -16.64 -37.09
CA ARG A 415 -0.44 -16.03 -38.32
C ARG A 415 0.95 -15.42 -38.13
N GLU A 416 1.46 -15.40 -36.90
CA GLU A 416 2.65 -14.64 -36.54
C GLU A 416 3.78 -15.58 -36.04
N PRO A 417 5.06 -15.32 -36.40
CA PRO A 417 6.19 -16.04 -35.84
C PRO A 417 6.29 -15.88 -34.32
N ILE A 418 6.76 -16.93 -33.65
CA ILE A 418 6.98 -16.94 -32.20
C ILE A 418 7.85 -15.75 -31.75
N LEU A 419 8.91 -15.45 -32.49
CA LEU A 419 9.83 -14.35 -32.17
C LEU A 419 9.11 -12.99 -32.09
N ASN A 420 8.31 -12.67 -33.10
CA ASN A 420 7.58 -11.41 -33.17
C ASN A 420 6.60 -11.28 -32.00
N LYS A 421 5.89 -12.37 -31.65
CA LYS A 421 5.03 -12.40 -30.46
C LYS A 421 5.76 -12.08 -29.17
N ILE A 422 6.99 -12.59 -29.01
CA ILE A 422 7.80 -12.34 -27.82
C ILE A 422 8.26 -10.87 -27.79
N ILE A 423 8.75 -10.35 -28.92
CA ILE A 423 9.18 -8.96 -29.04
C ILE A 423 8.04 -8.01 -28.71
N ASN A 424 6.87 -8.20 -29.33
CA ASN A 424 5.69 -7.36 -29.11
C ASN A 424 5.29 -7.38 -27.64
N LYS A 425 5.19 -8.56 -27.01
CA LYS A 425 4.83 -8.67 -25.59
C LYS A 425 5.80 -7.96 -24.67
N VAL A 426 7.11 -8.08 -24.92
CA VAL A 426 8.15 -7.42 -24.13
C VAL A 426 8.07 -5.89 -24.28
N LYS A 427 7.84 -5.40 -25.50
CA LYS A 427 7.67 -3.98 -25.79
C LYS A 427 6.39 -3.41 -25.17
N GLU A 428 5.26 -4.11 -25.31
CA GLU A 428 3.95 -3.71 -24.78
C GLU A 428 3.88 -3.67 -23.24
N ILE A 429 4.80 -4.32 -22.53
CA ILE A 429 4.94 -4.18 -21.08
C ILE A 429 5.90 -3.05 -20.66
N GLY A 430 6.41 -2.28 -21.61
CA GLY A 430 7.24 -1.09 -21.40
C GLY A 430 8.76 -1.34 -21.39
N ILE A 431 9.23 -2.49 -21.88
CA ILE A 431 10.67 -2.77 -21.99
C ILE A 431 11.16 -2.32 -23.36
N GLU A 432 11.74 -1.12 -23.41
CA GLU A 432 12.21 -0.54 -24.67
C GLU A 432 13.55 -1.13 -25.15
N ASP A 433 14.46 -1.44 -24.24
CA ASP A 433 15.77 -1.98 -24.62
C ASP A 433 15.72 -3.50 -24.80
N VAL A 434 15.50 -3.94 -26.04
CA VAL A 434 15.39 -5.37 -26.40
C VAL A 434 16.57 -5.79 -27.27
N VAL A 435 17.28 -6.83 -26.85
CA VAL A 435 18.42 -7.42 -27.55
C VAL A 435 18.09 -8.85 -27.97
N VAL A 436 18.07 -9.12 -29.28
CA VAL A 436 17.88 -10.46 -29.84
C VAL A 436 19.23 -11.09 -30.17
N VAL A 437 19.51 -12.24 -29.55
CA VAL A 437 20.74 -13.01 -29.75
C VAL A 437 20.49 -14.10 -30.79
N THR A 438 21.22 -14.04 -31.90
CA THR A 438 21.06 -14.93 -33.07
C THR A 438 22.24 -15.90 -33.22
N GLY A 439 21.96 -17.10 -33.74
CA GLY A 439 22.96 -18.15 -34.04
C GLY A 439 23.13 -18.41 -35.53
N SER A 440 23.25 -19.67 -35.94
CA SER A 440 23.47 -20.06 -37.35
C SER A 440 22.36 -19.62 -38.32
N GLY A 441 21.13 -19.46 -37.85
CA GLY A 441 19.98 -18.95 -38.64
C GLY A 441 19.88 -17.42 -38.68
N SER A 442 20.97 -16.67 -38.44
CA SER A 442 20.89 -15.21 -38.22
C SER A 442 20.27 -14.43 -39.39
N THR A 443 20.46 -14.85 -40.63
CA THR A 443 19.87 -14.18 -41.81
C THR A 443 18.34 -14.29 -41.80
N GLN A 444 17.81 -15.50 -41.57
CA GLN A 444 16.37 -15.74 -41.51
C GLN A 444 15.73 -14.98 -40.33
N VAL A 445 16.39 -14.98 -39.17
CA VAL A 445 15.91 -14.26 -37.97
C VAL A 445 15.93 -12.75 -38.19
N ARG A 446 16.98 -12.18 -38.79
CA ARG A 446 17.01 -10.75 -39.15
C ARG A 446 15.88 -10.38 -40.10
N ASN A 447 15.62 -11.20 -41.11
CA ASN A 447 14.54 -10.95 -42.07
C ASN A 447 13.15 -10.99 -41.41
N ALA A 448 12.94 -11.86 -40.42
CA ALA A 448 11.70 -11.90 -39.65
C ALA A 448 11.53 -10.67 -38.73
N ILE A 449 12.63 -10.21 -38.12
CA ILE A 449 12.63 -9.00 -37.27
C ILE A 449 12.38 -7.74 -38.11
N LYS A 450 12.91 -7.64 -39.33
CA LYS A 450 12.61 -6.51 -40.24
C LYS A 450 11.12 -6.36 -40.56
N LYS A 451 10.33 -7.43 -40.38
CA LYS A 451 8.87 -7.44 -40.55
C LYS A 451 8.12 -7.19 -39.23
N SER A 452 8.83 -6.96 -38.13
CA SER A 452 8.28 -6.65 -36.82
C SER A 452 7.91 -5.17 -36.73
N GLU A 453 6.89 -4.84 -35.94
CA GLU A 453 6.45 -3.47 -35.68
C GLU A 453 7.45 -2.67 -34.83
N TYR A 454 8.20 -3.37 -33.96
CA TYR A 454 9.16 -2.75 -33.05
C TYR A 454 10.62 -2.94 -33.46
N GLU A 455 11.40 -1.87 -33.31
CA GLU A 455 12.85 -1.91 -33.45
C GLU A 455 13.51 -2.64 -32.26
N VAL A 456 14.49 -3.50 -32.55
CA VAL A 456 15.27 -4.26 -31.57
C VAL A 456 16.74 -4.34 -31.96
N LYS A 457 17.63 -4.44 -30.97
CA LYS A 457 19.07 -4.63 -31.18
C LYS A 457 19.35 -6.10 -31.52
N ILE A 458 20.16 -6.35 -32.53
CA ILE A 458 20.55 -7.73 -32.90
C ILE A 458 22.03 -7.96 -32.61
N VAL A 459 22.35 -9.09 -31.98
CA VAL A 459 23.72 -9.57 -31.79
C VAL A 459 23.85 -11.00 -32.31
N ARG A 460 24.97 -11.31 -32.97
CA ARG A 460 25.29 -12.67 -33.43
C ARG A 460 26.21 -13.33 -32.41
N GLN A 461 25.83 -14.51 -31.95
CA GLN A 461 26.72 -15.39 -31.21
C GLN A 461 27.66 -16.06 -32.22
N GLY A 462 28.98 -15.88 -32.07
CA GLY A 462 29.98 -16.45 -32.99
C GLY A 462 29.98 -17.98 -32.97
N TYR A 463 30.34 -18.56 -31.81
CA TYR A 463 30.30 -20.00 -31.56
C TYR A 463 29.15 -20.37 -30.62
N LYS A 464 28.50 -21.52 -30.86
CA LYS A 464 27.40 -22.00 -30.02
C LYS A 464 27.97 -22.54 -28.70
N THR A 465 27.76 -21.79 -27.63
CA THR A 465 28.30 -22.09 -26.29
C THR A 465 27.19 -22.19 -25.22
N GLY A 466 25.98 -22.54 -25.64
CA GLY A 466 24.80 -22.66 -24.76
C GLY A 466 24.11 -21.33 -24.42
N THR A 467 23.11 -21.41 -23.54
CA THR A 467 22.28 -20.27 -23.10
C THR A 467 23.08 -19.23 -22.32
N GLY A 468 24.07 -19.66 -21.52
CA GLY A 468 24.98 -18.78 -20.80
C GLY A 468 25.83 -17.92 -21.74
N GLY A 469 26.45 -18.55 -22.74
CA GLY A 469 27.25 -17.83 -23.75
C GLY A 469 26.41 -16.92 -24.67
N ALA A 470 25.16 -17.30 -24.94
CA ALA A 470 24.24 -16.47 -25.71
C ALA A 470 23.85 -15.21 -24.90
N THR A 471 23.51 -15.36 -23.62
CA THR A 471 23.25 -14.24 -22.70
C THR A 471 24.48 -13.32 -22.60
N MET A 472 25.69 -13.87 -22.50
CA MET A 472 26.92 -13.08 -22.48
C MET A 472 27.11 -12.25 -23.76
N SER A 473 26.71 -12.80 -24.92
CA SER A 473 26.73 -12.04 -26.18
C SER A 473 25.67 -10.92 -26.17
N GLY A 474 24.49 -11.18 -25.64
CA GLY A 474 23.41 -10.20 -25.46
C GLY A 474 23.82 -9.03 -24.55
N LEU A 475 24.49 -9.31 -23.44
CA LEU A 475 24.93 -8.30 -22.46
C LEU A 475 25.84 -7.22 -23.07
N LYS A 476 26.53 -7.51 -24.19
CA LYS A 476 27.36 -6.52 -24.91
C LYS A 476 26.54 -5.37 -25.53
N LYS A 477 25.22 -5.56 -25.74
CA LYS A 477 24.34 -4.56 -26.38
C LYS A 477 23.22 -4.02 -25.47
N VAL A 478 23.06 -4.60 -24.28
CA VAL A 478 22.14 -4.11 -23.24
C VAL A 478 22.52 -2.68 -22.85
N SER A 479 21.52 -1.80 -22.70
CA SER A 479 21.71 -0.40 -22.30
C SER A 479 22.52 -0.29 -21.02
N LYS A 480 23.46 0.67 -20.98
CA LYS A 480 24.29 0.95 -19.80
C LYS A 480 23.45 1.34 -18.59
N GLU A 481 22.32 2.01 -18.82
CA GLU A 481 21.42 2.54 -17.80
C GLU A 481 20.50 1.48 -17.17
N SER A 482 20.44 0.27 -17.75
CA SER A 482 19.58 -0.77 -17.23
C SER A 482 20.10 -1.32 -15.91
N ASP A 483 19.20 -1.48 -14.95
CA ASP A 483 19.47 -2.13 -13.67
C ASP A 483 19.19 -3.63 -13.73
N ILE A 484 18.24 -4.02 -14.58
CA ILE A 484 17.72 -5.38 -14.67
C ILE A 484 17.83 -5.92 -16.08
N VAL A 485 18.11 -7.22 -16.17
CA VAL A 485 18.08 -7.98 -17.42
C VAL A 485 17.05 -9.10 -17.31
N LEU A 486 16.03 -9.05 -18.15
CA LEU A 486 15.08 -10.12 -18.38
C LEU A 486 15.62 -11.01 -19.51
N VAL A 487 15.99 -12.26 -19.20
CA VAL A 487 16.42 -13.23 -20.23
C VAL A 487 15.24 -14.12 -20.59
N VAL A 488 14.93 -14.15 -21.89
CA VAL A 488 13.76 -14.83 -22.45
C VAL A 488 14.20 -15.91 -23.43
N TYR A 489 13.82 -17.16 -23.18
CA TYR A 489 14.08 -18.26 -24.09
C TYR A 489 13.02 -18.23 -25.20
N GLY A 490 13.48 -18.05 -26.44
CA GLY A 490 12.61 -17.80 -27.59
C GLY A 490 11.69 -18.96 -27.96
N ASP A 491 11.98 -20.18 -27.50
CA ASP A 491 11.21 -21.40 -27.76
C ASP A 491 10.17 -21.73 -26.68
N ASP A 492 10.27 -21.14 -25.48
CA ASP A 492 9.37 -21.45 -24.35
C ASP A 492 8.42 -20.30 -23.96
N SER A 493 8.78 -19.07 -24.31
CA SER A 493 8.14 -17.88 -23.73
C SER A 493 7.01 -17.29 -24.58
N ALA A 494 6.72 -17.88 -25.74
CA ALA A 494 5.79 -17.35 -26.73
C ALA A 494 4.34 -17.19 -26.21
N LEU A 495 3.95 -18.00 -25.23
CA LEU A 495 2.58 -18.07 -24.73
C LEU A 495 2.31 -17.25 -23.46
N TYR A 496 3.32 -16.62 -22.84
CA TYR A 496 3.09 -15.80 -21.65
C TYR A 496 2.13 -14.65 -21.91
N LYS A 497 1.19 -14.41 -20.99
CA LYS A 497 0.32 -13.22 -21.04
C LYS A 497 1.10 -11.98 -20.61
N LYS A 498 0.74 -10.79 -21.12
CA LYS A 498 1.32 -9.51 -20.68
C LYS A 498 1.26 -9.36 -19.16
N ASN A 499 0.13 -9.73 -18.56
CA ASN A 499 -0.07 -9.66 -17.12
C ASN A 499 0.84 -10.63 -16.34
N THR A 500 1.12 -11.83 -16.87
CA THR A 500 2.06 -12.78 -16.25
C THR A 500 3.47 -12.19 -16.19
N LEU A 501 3.93 -11.56 -17.29
CA LEU A 501 5.24 -10.89 -17.33
C LEU A 501 5.31 -9.70 -16.35
N LYS A 502 4.29 -8.82 -16.34
CA LYS A 502 4.20 -7.70 -15.40
C LYS A 502 4.21 -8.17 -13.94
N ARG A 503 3.44 -9.23 -13.62
CA ARG A 503 3.41 -9.84 -12.28
C ARG A 503 4.76 -10.40 -11.88
N PHE A 504 5.43 -11.14 -12.77
CA PHE A 504 6.73 -11.72 -12.50
C PHE A 504 7.79 -10.63 -12.22
N ILE A 505 7.87 -9.60 -13.08
CA ILE A 505 8.80 -8.47 -12.89
C ILE A 505 8.51 -7.74 -11.58
N LYS A 506 7.23 -7.44 -11.30
CA LYS A 506 6.82 -6.80 -10.05
C LYS A 506 7.19 -7.63 -8.82
N TRP A 507 6.98 -8.93 -8.90
CA TRP A 507 7.31 -9.87 -7.84
C TRP A 507 8.82 -10.02 -7.65
N TYR A 508 9.60 -10.03 -8.72
CA TYR A 508 11.06 -10.04 -8.66
C TYR A 508 11.58 -8.85 -7.84
N TYR A 509 11.02 -7.65 -8.03
CA TYR A 509 11.39 -6.47 -7.25
C TYR A 509 11.21 -6.66 -5.75
N SER A 510 10.15 -7.34 -5.33
CA SER A 510 9.88 -7.53 -3.91
C SER A 510 10.78 -8.58 -3.27
N GLN A 511 11.50 -9.40 -4.04
CA GLN A 511 12.33 -10.48 -3.48
C GLN A 511 13.67 -9.97 -2.93
N ASN A 512 14.18 -8.84 -3.44
CA ASN A 512 15.53 -8.35 -3.10
C ASN A 512 16.63 -9.42 -3.31
N ARG A 513 16.48 -10.27 -4.33
CA ARG A 513 17.46 -11.30 -4.73
C ARG A 513 18.06 -10.94 -6.10
N PRO A 514 19.31 -11.35 -6.40
CA PRO A 514 19.96 -10.99 -7.65
C PRO A 514 19.46 -11.77 -8.88
N ILE A 515 18.76 -12.87 -8.67
CA ILE A 515 18.21 -13.74 -9.71
C ILE A 515 16.86 -14.31 -9.25
N SER A 516 15.91 -14.45 -10.17
CA SER A 516 14.73 -15.30 -9.98
C SER A 516 14.27 -15.89 -11.31
N ALA A 517 13.49 -16.97 -11.22
CA ALA A 517 13.03 -17.72 -12.37
C ALA A 517 11.51 -17.92 -12.31
N ILE A 518 10.87 -17.93 -13.47
CA ILE A 518 9.50 -18.42 -13.59
C ILE A 518 9.51 -19.93 -13.72
N VAL A 519 8.68 -20.60 -12.92
CA VAL A 519 8.66 -22.06 -12.83
C VAL A 519 7.24 -22.59 -12.84
N ILE A 520 7.09 -23.89 -13.10
CA ILE A 520 5.84 -24.59 -12.97
C ILE A 520 6.06 -25.95 -12.33
N GLU A 521 5.08 -26.40 -11.56
CA GLU A 521 5.07 -27.71 -10.95
C GLU A 521 4.40 -28.71 -11.88
N VAL A 522 5.09 -29.79 -12.23
CA VAL A 522 4.56 -30.87 -13.09
C VAL A 522 4.61 -32.20 -12.36
N LYS A 523 3.63 -33.07 -12.61
CA LYS A 523 3.64 -34.45 -12.09
C LYS A 523 4.65 -35.31 -12.87
N GLY A 524 5.41 -36.12 -12.14
CA GLY A 524 6.43 -37.01 -12.66
C GLY A 524 7.76 -36.32 -12.98
N VAL A 525 8.67 -37.09 -13.58
CA VAL A 525 10.01 -36.64 -13.95
C VAL A 525 9.98 -35.89 -15.28
N SER A 526 10.45 -34.64 -15.27
CA SER A 526 10.53 -33.83 -16.48
C SER A 526 11.76 -34.19 -17.34
N PRO A 527 11.61 -34.39 -18.66
CA PRO A 527 12.74 -34.60 -19.56
C PRO A 527 13.57 -33.31 -19.77
N LEU A 528 13.11 -32.17 -19.26
CA LEU A 528 13.82 -30.89 -19.31
C LEU A 528 14.74 -30.67 -18.10
N GLY A 529 14.75 -31.61 -17.14
CA GLY A 529 15.34 -31.38 -15.83
C GLY A 529 14.41 -30.59 -14.91
N GLY A 530 14.93 -30.21 -13.74
CA GLY A 530 14.16 -29.59 -12.68
C GLY A 530 14.98 -28.67 -11.79
N LEU A 531 14.31 -28.07 -10.83
CA LEU A 531 14.91 -27.25 -9.78
C LEU A 531 14.63 -27.89 -8.42
N GLU A 532 15.63 -27.88 -7.57
CA GLU A 532 15.51 -28.26 -6.17
C GLU A 532 15.18 -27.03 -5.34
N VAL A 533 14.16 -27.14 -4.50
CA VAL A 533 13.66 -26.05 -3.65
C VAL A 533 13.59 -26.54 -2.21
N ASP A 534 14.09 -25.74 -1.27
CA ASP A 534 14.06 -26.06 0.16
C ASP A 534 12.72 -25.74 0.85
N LEU A 535 12.67 -25.95 2.17
CA LEU A 535 11.47 -25.71 2.98
C LEU A 535 11.09 -24.21 3.08
N ASP A 536 12.05 -23.31 2.89
CA ASP A 536 11.82 -21.86 2.88
C ASP A 536 11.41 -21.34 1.49
N GLY A 537 11.33 -22.25 0.51
CA GLY A 537 10.96 -21.96 -0.86
C GLY A 537 12.08 -21.31 -1.67
N ASP A 538 13.34 -21.47 -1.26
CA ASP A 538 14.51 -21.00 -1.98
C ASP A 538 15.03 -22.09 -2.94
N ILE A 539 15.45 -21.71 -4.15
CA ILE A 539 16.04 -22.62 -5.15
C ILE A 539 17.48 -22.91 -4.74
N ILE A 540 17.74 -24.16 -4.41
CA ILE A 540 19.05 -24.64 -3.93
C ILE A 540 19.82 -25.44 -4.97
N GLY A 541 19.16 -25.88 -6.04
CA GLY A 541 19.79 -26.72 -7.06
C GLY A 541 19.12 -26.69 -8.42
N VAL A 542 19.89 -27.04 -9.43
CA VAL A 542 19.43 -27.37 -10.79
C VAL A 542 19.72 -28.85 -11.02
N LEU A 543 18.69 -29.61 -11.35
CA LEU A 543 18.73 -31.06 -11.51
C LEU A 543 18.59 -31.43 -12.98
N ASN A 544 19.39 -32.38 -13.44
CA ASN A 544 19.25 -32.99 -14.75
C ASN A 544 18.21 -34.15 -14.72
N PRO A 545 17.73 -34.63 -15.88
CA PRO A 545 16.74 -35.71 -15.92
C PRO A 545 17.19 -37.00 -15.24
N ASP A 546 18.46 -37.39 -15.38
CA ASP A 546 19.01 -38.61 -14.78
C ASP A 546 18.97 -38.52 -13.23
N GLU A 547 19.29 -37.35 -12.67
CA GLU A 547 19.22 -37.05 -11.23
C GLU A 547 17.77 -37.11 -10.71
N LEU A 548 16.81 -36.56 -11.46
CA LEU A 548 15.39 -36.61 -11.07
C LEU A 548 14.86 -38.06 -11.05
N VAL A 549 15.24 -38.87 -12.04
CA VAL A 549 14.88 -40.30 -12.08
C VAL A 549 15.47 -41.02 -10.87
N PHE A 550 16.75 -40.78 -10.58
CA PHE A 550 17.43 -41.39 -9.44
C PHE A 550 16.79 -41.04 -8.09
N ARG A 551 16.33 -39.79 -7.91
CA ARG A 551 15.64 -39.34 -6.68
C ARG A 551 14.23 -39.92 -6.51
N GLY A 552 13.62 -40.43 -7.58
CA GLY A 552 12.25 -40.95 -7.54
C GLY A 552 11.18 -39.86 -7.35
N ASP A 553 11.47 -38.64 -7.79
CA ASP A 553 10.60 -37.48 -7.54
C ASP A 553 9.22 -37.64 -8.23
N LYS A 554 8.15 -37.57 -7.43
CA LYS A 554 6.76 -37.64 -7.93
C LYS A 554 6.31 -36.35 -8.62
N THR A 555 7.05 -35.27 -8.41
CA THR A 555 6.75 -33.94 -8.92
C THR A 555 8.06 -33.23 -9.25
N THR A 556 8.13 -32.57 -10.41
CA THR A 556 9.28 -31.76 -10.81
C THR A 556 8.91 -30.28 -10.86
N ILE A 557 9.75 -29.40 -10.31
CA ILE A 557 9.68 -27.95 -10.53
C ILE A 557 10.48 -27.62 -11.78
N VAL A 558 9.80 -27.25 -12.87
CA VAL A 558 10.41 -27.03 -14.18
C VAL A 558 10.58 -25.53 -14.43
N LEU A 559 11.77 -25.15 -14.92
CA LEU A 559 12.05 -23.80 -15.38
C LEU A 559 11.28 -23.52 -16.69
N CYS A 560 10.53 -22.42 -16.73
CA CYS A 560 9.68 -22.09 -17.87
C CYS A 560 10.31 -21.06 -18.82
N GLY A 561 11.64 -21.11 -18.99
CA GLY A 561 12.37 -20.37 -20.02
C GLY A 561 12.46 -18.84 -19.82
N LEU A 562 12.23 -18.32 -18.62
CA LEU A 562 12.33 -16.88 -18.36
C LEU A 562 12.94 -16.60 -16.98
N LEU A 563 14.00 -15.79 -16.97
CA LEU A 563 14.77 -15.45 -15.77
C LEU A 563 14.97 -13.94 -15.69
N CYS A 564 14.90 -13.40 -14.48
CA CYS A 564 15.15 -12.00 -14.20
C CYS A 564 16.43 -11.86 -13.36
N PHE A 565 17.28 -10.90 -13.72
CA PHE A 565 18.56 -10.70 -13.07
C PHE A 565 18.81 -9.25 -12.72
N ASN A 566 19.50 -9.02 -11.60
CA ASN A 566 20.23 -7.78 -11.38
C ASN A 566 21.41 -7.75 -12.38
N LYS A 567 21.48 -6.72 -13.21
CA LYS A 567 22.47 -6.63 -14.29
C LYS A 567 23.91 -6.68 -13.76
N HIS A 568 24.19 -5.97 -12.68
CA HIS A 568 25.55 -5.90 -12.11
C HIS A 568 26.01 -7.26 -11.58
N TRP A 569 25.11 -7.95 -10.88
CA TRP A 569 25.37 -9.31 -10.42
C TRP A 569 25.57 -10.26 -11.61
N LEU A 570 24.69 -10.21 -12.62
CA LEU A 570 24.80 -11.05 -13.82
C LEU A 570 26.12 -10.84 -14.56
N LEU A 571 26.55 -9.59 -14.78
CA LEU A 571 27.83 -9.27 -15.42
C LEU A 571 29.04 -9.88 -14.70
N LYS A 572 29.01 -9.89 -13.36
CA LYS A 572 30.08 -10.46 -12.54
C LYS A 572 30.06 -11.99 -12.54
N LYS A 573 28.86 -12.60 -12.46
CA LYS A 573 28.72 -14.02 -12.14
C LYS A 573 28.51 -14.92 -13.35
N ILE A 574 28.13 -14.38 -14.51
CA ILE A 574 27.90 -15.17 -15.73
C ILE A 574 29.11 -16.02 -16.16
N LYS A 575 30.33 -15.59 -15.81
CA LYS A 575 31.58 -16.32 -16.10
C LYS A 575 31.81 -17.53 -15.18
N LEU A 576 31.05 -17.65 -14.08
CA LEU A 576 31.14 -18.75 -13.12
C LEU A 576 30.25 -19.93 -13.49
N ILE A 577 29.50 -19.86 -14.59
CA ILE A 577 28.70 -20.99 -15.08
C ILE A 577 29.67 -22.13 -15.44
N PRO A 578 29.51 -23.32 -14.86
CA PRO A 578 30.36 -24.46 -15.22
C PRO A 578 30.08 -24.89 -16.66
N LYS A 579 31.13 -25.36 -17.35
CA LYS A 579 31.01 -25.96 -18.67
C LYS A 579 30.42 -27.36 -18.50
N ASN A 580 29.34 -27.67 -19.23
CA ASN A 580 28.76 -29.01 -19.20
C ASN A 580 29.74 -30.04 -19.79
N SER A 581 30.02 -31.12 -19.07
CA SER A 581 30.99 -32.14 -19.47
C SER A 581 30.56 -32.96 -20.69
N LYS A 582 29.25 -33.15 -20.90
CA LYS A 582 28.70 -33.96 -22.02
C LYS A 582 28.69 -33.20 -23.35
N ASN A 583 28.33 -31.91 -23.36
CA ASN A 583 28.15 -31.15 -24.60
C ASN A 583 28.99 -29.87 -24.72
N GLY A 584 29.79 -29.54 -23.70
CA GLY A 584 30.66 -28.36 -23.68
C GLY A 584 29.94 -27.00 -23.60
N GLU A 585 28.61 -26.98 -23.40
CA GLU A 585 27.82 -25.75 -23.35
C GLU A 585 27.73 -25.17 -21.92
N TYR A 586 27.56 -23.85 -21.82
CA TYR A 586 27.28 -23.15 -20.57
C TYR A 586 25.77 -22.97 -20.40
N SER A 587 25.19 -23.57 -19.37
CA SER A 587 23.75 -23.53 -19.12
C SER A 587 23.40 -22.43 -18.10
N LEU A 588 22.70 -21.39 -18.55
CA LEU A 588 22.35 -20.21 -17.75
C LEU A 588 21.68 -20.52 -16.39
N PRO A 589 20.78 -21.53 -16.27
CA PRO A 589 20.15 -21.85 -14.98
C PRO A 589 21.14 -22.22 -13.87
N TYR A 590 22.36 -22.66 -14.18
CA TYR A 590 23.38 -22.93 -13.15
C TYR A 590 23.81 -21.68 -12.36
N LEU A 591 23.45 -20.47 -12.79
CA LEU A 591 23.56 -19.28 -11.94
C LEU A 591 22.68 -19.33 -10.69
N LEU A 592 21.61 -20.14 -10.68
CA LEU A 592 20.81 -20.41 -9.47
C LEU A 592 21.68 -21.10 -8.39
N ASN A 593 22.51 -22.08 -8.79
CA ASN A 593 23.46 -22.73 -7.89
C ASN A 593 24.52 -21.76 -7.38
N VAL A 594 25.00 -20.85 -8.26
CA VAL A 594 25.96 -19.80 -7.86
C VAL A 594 25.34 -18.87 -6.82
N ALA A 595 24.09 -18.42 -7.03
CA ALA A 595 23.39 -17.56 -6.08
C ALA A 595 23.16 -18.25 -4.72
N CYS A 596 22.81 -19.54 -4.74
CA CYS A 596 22.66 -20.35 -3.52
C CYS A 596 23.98 -20.41 -2.72
N ARG A 597 25.10 -20.73 -3.38
CA ARG A 597 26.43 -20.77 -2.74
C ARG A 597 26.87 -19.43 -2.14
N GLU A 598 26.35 -18.31 -2.64
CA GLU A 598 26.62 -16.96 -2.13
C GLU A 598 25.66 -16.52 -1.00
N GLY A 599 24.78 -17.41 -0.52
CA GLY A 599 23.79 -17.07 0.51
C GLY A 599 22.65 -16.15 0.02
N VAL A 600 22.51 -16.00 -1.29
CA VAL A 600 21.50 -15.16 -1.95
C VAL A 600 20.62 -15.98 -2.88
N ALA A 601 20.23 -17.17 -2.41
CA ALA A 601 19.41 -18.13 -3.14
C ALA A 601 18.17 -17.48 -3.78
N ALA A 602 17.84 -17.95 -4.98
CA ALA A 602 16.77 -17.40 -5.78
C ALA A 602 15.42 -17.91 -5.29
N LYS A 603 14.36 -17.09 -5.34
CA LYS A 603 13.00 -17.62 -5.17
C LYS A 603 12.38 -18.01 -6.52
N PRO A 604 11.59 -19.10 -6.59
CA PRO A 604 10.80 -19.44 -7.75
C PRO A 604 9.51 -18.62 -7.82
N PHE A 605 9.19 -18.05 -8.98
CA PHE A 605 7.85 -17.55 -9.26
C PHE A 605 7.00 -18.70 -9.85
N ILE A 606 6.21 -19.34 -9.00
CA ILE A 606 5.42 -20.51 -9.38
C ILE A 606 4.16 -20.08 -10.16
N LEU A 607 4.02 -20.57 -11.39
CA LEU A 607 2.82 -20.42 -12.19
C LEU A 607 1.68 -21.25 -11.57
N LYS A 608 0.53 -20.60 -11.33
CA LYS A 608 -0.65 -21.28 -10.78
C LYS A 608 -1.43 -22.12 -11.79
N ASN A 609 -1.18 -21.94 -13.09
CA ASN A 609 -1.99 -22.52 -14.14
C ASN A 609 -1.13 -22.95 -15.34
N ASN A 610 -1.19 -24.25 -15.68
CA ASN A 610 -0.48 -24.86 -16.81
C ASN A 610 -0.92 -24.33 -18.20
N SER A 611 -1.98 -23.52 -18.27
CA SER A 611 -2.35 -22.80 -19.49
C SER A 611 -1.46 -21.57 -19.75
N GLU A 612 -0.77 -21.03 -18.75
CA GLU A 612 0.08 -19.83 -18.87
C GLU A 612 1.45 -20.10 -19.50
N TRP A 613 1.81 -21.38 -19.70
CA TRP A 613 3.06 -21.81 -20.32
C TRP A 613 2.87 -23.00 -21.27
N ASN A 614 3.73 -23.10 -22.28
CA ASN A 614 3.92 -24.30 -23.09
C ASN A 614 5.28 -24.22 -23.78
N SER A 615 6.19 -25.14 -23.48
CA SER A 615 7.44 -25.25 -24.23
C SER A 615 7.18 -25.69 -25.66
N VAL A 616 7.91 -25.20 -26.66
CA VAL A 616 7.81 -25.66 -28.06
C VAL A 616 9.07 -26.46 -28.42
N ASN A 617 9.12 -27.71 -27.95
CA ASN A 617 10.30 -28.56 -28.10
C ASN A 617 10.17 -29.62 -29.20
N ASN A 618 8.97 -30.12 -29.45
CA ASN A 618 8.66 -31.15 -30.45
C ASN A 618 7.39 -30.79 -31.28
N PRO A 619 7.05 -31.56 -32.34
CA PRO A 619 5.88 -31.27 -33.18
C PRO A 619 4.54 -31.28 -32.44
N THR A 620 4.39 -32.16 -31.43
CA THR A 620 3.20 -32.24 -30.57
C THR A 620 3.02 -30.96 -29.76
N ASP A 621 4.11 -30.45 -29.19
CA ASP A 621 4.12 -29.19 -28.46
C ASP A 621 3.70 -28.01 -29.34
N LEU A 622 4.20 -27.95 -30.58
CA LEU A 622 3.83 -26.92 -31.55
C LEU A 622 2.35 -27.01 -31.91
N LYS A 623 1.80 -28.21 -32.09
CA LYS A 623 0.36 -28.42 -32.33
C LYS A 623 -0.47 -27.92 -31.15
N MET A 624 -0.04 -28.21 -29.92
CA MET A 624 -0.68 -27.72 -28.70
C MET A 624 -0.60 -26.20 -28.57
N ALA A 625 0.57 -25.59 -28.86
CA ALA A 625 0.76 -24.16 -28.84
C ALA A 625 -0.12 -23.44 -29.87
N ARG A 626 -0.25 -24.00 -31.09
CA ARG A 626 -1.16 -23.51 -32.14
C ARG A 626 -2.62 -23.60 -31.73
N ARG A 627 -3.03 -24.67 -31.04
CA ARG A 627 -4.40 -24.82 -30.51
C ARG A 627 -4.68 -23.75 -29.43
N LYS A 628 -3.78 -23.58 -28.46
CA LYS A 628 -3.86 -22.54 -27.41
C LYS A 628 -3.86 -21.11 -27.97
N GLY A 629 -3.17 -20.89 -29.08
CA GLY A 629 -3.06 -19.58 -29.74
C GLY A 629 -4.25 -19.20 -30.65
N ARG A 630 -5.18 -20.13 -30.95
CA ARG A 630 -6.38 -19.89 -31.78
C ARG A 630 -7.62 -19.50 -30.97
N THR A 631 -7.67 -19.87 -29.70
CA THR A 631 -8.74 -19.45 -28.79
C THR A 631 -8.58 -17.96 -28.46
N LYS A 632 -9.55 -17.12 -28.84
CA LYS A 632 -9.75 -15.80 -28.20
C LYS A 632 -10.09 -16.08 -26.74
N TRP A 633 -9.12 -15.96 -25.85
CA TRP A 633 -9.38 -16.01 -24.41
C TRP A 633 -10.08 -14.70 -24.05
N LYS A 634 -11.29 -14.77 -23.49
CA LYS A 634 -11.93 -13.59 -22.86
C LYS A 634 -10.98 -13.11 -21.75
N GLU A 635 -10.57 -11.84 -21.83
CA GLU A 635 -9.64 -11.19 -20.89
C GLU A 635 -10.25 -11.00 -19.50
#